data_AF-A0A1M2VCV6-F1
#
_entry.id   AF-A0A1M2VCV6-F1
#
_cell.length_a   1.000
_cell.length_b   1.000
_cell.length_c   1.000
_cell.angle_alpha   90.00
_cell.angle_beta   90.00
_cell.angle_gamma   90.00
#
_symmetry.space_group_name_H-M   'P 1'
#
loop_
_entity.id
_entity.type
_entity.pdbx_description
1 polymer ?
#
loop_
_entity_poly.entity_id
_entity_poly.type
_entity_poly.pdbx_seq_one_letter_code
_entity_poly.pdbx_strand_id
1 'polypeptide(L)'
;MLVHETRESIPSSFREIGPAPPDAVLKLRLALVQGNFPALEKALMDVSTPGSPLYGQHLSKEEVEALVAPKPETMAAVSTWLTENGIRAYKASPAGDWLRFAIPVSKANELLGTTFSVFNHTPSGRTVMRTLAYSIPADLKGHVDLVHPTTTFIQPLQAPKLTFIPRKEVQERALNVTSDAVPASCQSTITPACLQALYGIPTAPAQVSSNTLGVAGFVDQFASTQDLRAFLENFRPDMPSSTTFKVLSIDGGENPQQSSQAGINADQNIQYTVGIATNVPTTFVSVGDDNFDNAFGFVDFIKAAMSCDTPPQVVSISYGLANENDLDVNFQTNLCNMYAQLGARGISLLFPSGDSGVAGIDDTRSCTSTAFLPSFPANCPL
;
A
#
# COMPACT_ATOMS: atom_id res chain seq x y z
N MET A 1 21.76 24.70 -9.04
CA MET A 1 20.45 24.06 -8.81
C MET A 1 19.77 23.86 -10.14
N LEU A 2 19.17 22.69 -10.34
CA LEU A 2 18.31 22.35 -11.48
C LEU A 2 16.93 21.99 -10.91
N VAL A 3 15.87 22.50 -11.54
CA VAL A 3 14.50 22.08 -11.20
C VAL A 3 14.39 20.58 -11.44
N HIS A 4 14.00 19.85 -10.41
CA HIS A 4 13.91 18.39 -10.43
C HIS A 4 12.50 17.92 -10.73
N GLU A 5 11.52 18.43 -10.00
CA GLU A 5 10.10 18.18 -10.23
C GLU A 5 9.27 19.44 -10.08
N THR A 6 8.17 19.48 -10.81
CA THR A 6 7.16 20.55 -10.78
C THR A 6 5.78 19.95 -10.86
N ARG A 7 4.84 20.51 -10.10
CA ARG A 7 3.40 20.31 -10.24
C ARG A 7 2.79 21.60 -10.78
N GLU A 8 2.06 21.49 -11.89
CA GLU A 8 1.49 22.65 -12.58
C GLU A 8 0.41 23.39 -11.75
N SER A 9 -0.36 22.65 -10.96
CA SER A 9 -1.47 23.21 -10.19
C SER A 9 -1.71 22.46 -8.88
N ILE A 10 -2.23 23.16 -7.89
CA ILE A 10 -2.74 22.57 -6.65
C ILE A 10 -3.95 21.68 -7.00
N PRO A 11 -4.02 20.42 -6.52
CA PRO A 11 -5.19 19.58 -6.76
C PRO A 11 -6.47 20.23 -6.22
N SER A 12 -7.60 19.99 -6.88
CA SER A 12 -8.87 20.67 -6.61
C SER A 12 -9.39 20.48 -5.17
N SER A 13 -9.01 19.39 -4.51
CA SER A 13 -9.37 19.07 -3.13
C SER A 13 -8.51 19.81 -2.09
N PHE A 14 -7.44 20.49 -2.51
CA PHE A 14 -6.53 21.24 -1.65
C PHE A 14 -6.59 22.75 -1.90
N ARG A 15 -6.34 23.52 -0.84
CA ARG A 15 -6.19 24.98 -0.90
C ARG A 15 -4.97 25.40 -0.11
N GLU A 16 -4.14 26.27 -0.69
CA GLU A 16 -3.05 26.90 0.06
C GLU A 16 -3.65 27.84 1.12
N ILE A 17 -3.18 27.73 2.36
CA ILE A 17 -3.64 28.57 3.48
C ILE A 17 -2.53 29.49 4.03
N GLY A 18 -1.30 29.35 3.55
CA GLY A 18 -0.18 30.24 3.90
C GLY A 18 1.17 29.54 3.91
N PRO A 19 2.26 30.27 4.20
CA PRO A 19 3.61 29.71 4.26
C PRO A 19 3.74 28.69 5.40
N ALA A 20 4.55 27.65 5.19
CA ALA A 20 4.86 26.70 6.25
C ALA A 20 5.75 27.35 7.33
N PRO A 21 5.51 27.09 8.63
CA PRO A 21 6.35 27.65 9.70
C PRO A 21 7.81 27.23 9.53
N PRO A 22 8.78 28.16 9.57
CA PRO A 22 10.17 27.87 9.24
C PRO A 22 10.84 26.83 10.17
N ASP A 23 10.36 26.71 11.41
CA ASP A 23 10.86 25.78 12.41
C ASP A 23 10.08 24.45 12.46
N ALA A 24 8.99 24.33 11.70
CA ALA A 24 8.28 23.06 11.60
C ALA A 24 9.19 22.01 10.97
N VAL A 25 9.15 20.79 11.50
CA VAL A 25 10.03 19.70 11.04
C VAL A 25 9.36 18.96 9.89
N LEU A 26 10.06 18.87 8.76
CA LEU A 26 9.73 18.00 7.65
C LEU A 26 10.50 16.69 7.80
N LYS A 27 9.76 15.58 7.87
CA LYS A 27 10.29 14.23 7.71
C LYS A 27 10.35 13.93 6.21
N LEU A 28 11.55 13.86 5.63
CA LEU A 28 11.80 13.69 4.20
C LEU A 28 12.46 12.35 3.87
N ARG A 29 11.96 11.70 2.83
CA ARG A 29 12.56 10.57 2.15
C ARG A 29 13.23 11.02 0.87
N LEU A 30 14.33 10.33 0.56
CA LEU A 30 15.07 10.52 -0.67
C LEU A 30 15.18 9.15 -1.35
N ALA A 31 14.57 9.01 -2.52
CA ALA A 31 14.77 7.85 -3.39
C ALA A 31 15.96 8.13 -4.31
N LEU A 32 16.89 7.19 -4.36
CA LEU A 32 18.10 7.24 -5.14
C LEU A 32 17.92 6.41 -6.41
N VAL A 33 18.61 6.81 -7.46
CA VAL A 33 18.64 6.04 -8.71
C VAL A 33 19.18 4.64 -8.43
N GLN A 34 18.34 3.64 -8.71
CA GLN A 34 18.66 2.24 -8.52
C GLN A 34 19.73 1.76 -9.50
N GLY A 35 20.57 0.81 -9.07
CA GLY A 35 21.76 0.38 -9.82
C GLY A 35 21.46 -0.23 -11.20
N ASN A 36 20.52 -1.17 -11.26
CA ASN A 36 20.16 -1.89 -12.48
C ASN A 36 18.69 -2.36 -12.46
N PHE A 37 17.75 -1.42 -12.37
CA PHE A 37 16.32 -1.74 -12.42
C PHE A 37 15.89 -2.50 -13.69
N PRO A 38 16.42 -2.23 -14.89
CA PRO A 38 16.08 -3.04 -16.07
C PRO A 38 16.43 -4.54 -15.92
N ALA A 39 17.51 -4.87 -15.21
CA ALA A 39 17.82 -6.28 -14.91
C ALA A 39 16.86 -6.89 -13.89
N LEU A 40 16.40 -6.10 -12.89
CA LEU A 40 15.35 -6.54 -11.98
C LEU A 40 14.04 -6.80 -12.73
N GLU A 41 13.60 -5.87 -13.57
CA GLU A 41 12.38 -6.00 -14.37
C GLU A 41 12.47 -7.24 -15.28
N LYS A 42 13.60 -7.43 -15.96
CA LYS A 42 13.81 -8.62 -16.78
C LYS A 42 13.72 -9.90 -15.92
N ALA A 43 14.38 -9.93 -14.77
CA ALA A 43 14.36 -11.08 -13.87
C ALA A 43 12.94 -11.37 -13.37
N LEU A 44 12.19 -10.34 -12.95
CA LEU A 44 10.78 -10.43 -12.57
C LEU A 44 9.93 -11.08 -13.68
N MET A 45 10.08 -10.62 -14.92
CA MET A 45 9.34 -11.19 -16.06
C MET A 45 9.76 -12.64 -16.35
N ASP A 46 11.05 -12.93 -16.30
CA ASP A 46 11.59 -14.29 -16.53
C ASP A 46 11.05 -15.28 -15.48
N VAL A 47 10.93 -14.89 -14.20
CA VAL A 47 10.45 -15.76 -13.13
C VAL A 47 8.93 -15.84 -13.02
N SER A 48 8.21 -14.89 -13.63
CA SER A 48 6.74 -14.79 -13.51
C SER A 48 5.99 -15.25 -14.76
N THR A 49 6.66 -15.45 -15.89
CA THR A 49 6.02 -15.83 -17.15
C THR A 49 5.96 -17.35 -17.31
N PRO A 50 4.76 -17.99 -17.32
CA PRO A 50 4.63 -19.41 -17.59
C PRO A 50 5.27 -19.81 -18.93
N GLY A 51 6.05 -20.89 -18.93
CA GLY A 51 6.81 -21.34 -20.10
C GLY A 51 8.23 -20.78 -20.20
N SER A 52 8.59 -19.77 -19.39
CA SER A 52 9.98 -19.40 -19.17
C SER A 52 10.74 -20.56 -18.49
N PRO A 53 12.00 -20.84 -18.87
CA PRO A 53 12.83 -21.82 -18.15
C PRO A 53 13.11 -21.41 -16.70
N LEU A 54 12.94 -20.12 -16.36
CA LEU A 54 13.13 -19.56 -15.02
C LEU A 54 11.80 -19.39 -14.24
N TYR A 55 10.66 -19.80 -14.82
CA TYR A 55 9.36 -19.64 -14.16
C TYR A 55 9.35 -20.28 -12.75
N GLY A 56 8.94 -19.50 -11.75
CA GLY A 56 8.92 -19.89 -10.33
C GLY A 56 10.28 -19.88 -9.63
N GLN A 57 11.38 -19.62 -10.34
CA GLN A 57 12.74 -19.50 -9.76
C GLN A 57 12.98 -18.07 -9.25
N HIS A 58 12.14 -17.64 -8.32
CA HIS A 58 12.17 -16.29 -7.74
C HIS A 58 13.51 -15.98 -7.05
N LEU A 59 13.86 -14.70 -7.05
CA LEU A 59 15.13 -14.21 -6.54
C LEU A 59 15.12 -14.21 -5.00
N SER A 60 16.31 -14.42 -4.42
CA SER A 60 16.52 -14.15 -3.00
C SER A 60 16.42 -12.66 -2.71
N LYS A 61 16.27 -12.33 -1.42
CA LYS A 61 16.30 -10.94 -0.96
C LYS A 61 17.60 -10.24 -1.37
N GLU A 62 18.73 -10.90 -1.16
CA GLU A 62 20.07 -10.39 -1.45
C GLU A 62 20.31 -10.22 -2.95
N GLU A 63 19.77 -11.11 -3.78
CA GLU A 63 19.84 -10.99 -5.24
C GLU A 63 19.07 -9.76 -5.73
N VAL A 64 17.86 -9.51 -5.21
CA VAL A 64 17.10 -8.30 -5.51
C VAL A 64 17.82 -7.05 -5.02
N GLU A 65 18.31 -7.06 -3.78
CA GLU A 65 19.06 -5.93 -3.21
C GLU A 65 20.30 -5.59 -4.04
N ALA A 66 21.04 -6.59 -4.52
CA ALA A 66 22.22 -6.39 -5.35
C ALA A 66 21.89 -5.75 -6.71
N LEU A 67 20.73 -6.06 -7.30
CA LEU A 67 20.30 -5.46 -8.57
C LEU A 67 19.90 -3.99 -8.41
N VAL A 68 19.26 -3.63 -7.30
CA VAL A 68 18.71 -2.27 -7.11
C VAL A 68 19.59 -1.35 -6.27
N ALA A 69 20.59 -1.87 -5.56
CA ALA A 69 21.51 -1.05 -4.77
C ALA A 69 22.08 0.10 -5.61
N PRO A 70 22.03 1.36 -5.12
CA PRO A 70 22.57 2.48 -5.85
C PRO A 70 24.07 2.31 -6.08
N LYS A 71 24.55 2.84 -7.19
CA LYS A 71 25.99 2.76 -7.50
C LYS A 71 26.81 3.51 -6.44
N PRO A 72 28.07 3.10 -6.18
CA PRO A 72 28.93 3.77 -5.20
C PRO A 72 29.07 5.28 -5.42
N GLU A 73 29.12 5.73 -6.67
CA GLU A 73 29.15 7.15 -7.04
C GLU A 73 27.88 7.91 -6.63
N THR A 74 26.70 7.29 -6.79
CA THR A 74 25.41 7.86 -6.33
C THR A 74 25.42 8.03 -4.81
N MET A 75 25.85 6.99 -4.09
CA MET A 75 25.91 7.04 -2.63
C MET A 75 26.90 8.11 -2.14
N ALA A 76 28.07 8.20 -2.78
CA ALA A 76 29.09 9.19 -2.43
C ALA A 76 28.60 10.62 -2.67
N ALA A 77 28.06 10.90 -3.87
CA ALA A 77 27.57 12.24 -4.22
C ALA A 77 26.47 12.73 -3.27
N VAL A 78 25.48 11.87 -3.00
CA VAL A 78 24.36 12.21 -2.12
C VAL A 78 24.80 12.33 -0.67
N SER A 79 25.67 11.44 -0.18
CA SER A 79 26.19 11.52 1.19
C SER A 79 27.01 12.78 1.40
N THR A 80 27.85 13.18 0.45
CA THR A 80 28.60 14.44 0.49
C THR A 80 27.64 15.63 0.53
N TRP A 81 26.68 15.70 -0.40
CA TRP A 81 25.70 16.80 -0.43
C TRP A 81 24.93 16.96 0.88
N LEU A 82 24.44 15.87 1.47
CA LEU A 82 23.71 15.90 2.73
C LEU A 82 24.63 16.33 3.88
N THR A 83 25.86 15.81 3.93
CA THR A 83 26.83 16.12 5.00
C THR A 83 27.30 17.57 4.95
N GLU A 84 27.58 18.11 3.77
CA GLU A 84 27.95 19.52 3.56
C GLU A 84 26.82 20.47 4.01
N ASN A 85 25.57 20.01 3.95
CA ASN A 85 24.42 20.73 4.46
C ASN A 85 24.10 20.47 5.94
N GLY A 86 24.96 19.72 6.65
CA GLY A 86 24.78 19.38 8.06
C GLY A 86 23.63 18.40 8.32
N ILE A 87 23.24 17.61 7.31
CA ILE A 87 22.11 16.69 7.37
C ILE A 87 22.61 15.27 7.58
N ARG A 88 22.15 14.63 8.66
CA ARG A 88 22.36 13.21 8.90
C ARG A 88 21.17 12.42 8.36
N ALA A 89 21.41 11.66 7.29
CA ALA A 89 20.43 10.73 6.74
C ALA A 89 20.66 9.29 7.21
N TYR A 90 19.57 8.52 7.21
CA TYR A 90 19.54 7.12 7.61
C TYR A 90 19.01 6.28 6.47
N LYS A 91 19.56 5.07 6.31
CA LYS A 91 19.06 4.06 5.40
C LYS A 91 17.60 3.74 5.73
N ALA A 92 16.75 3.73 4.71
CA ALA A 92 15.31 3.53 4.81
C ALA A 92 14.81 2.36 3.95
N SER A 93 15.68 1.66 3.23
CA SER A 93 15.39 0.41 2.51
C SER A 93 16.57 -0.55 2.63
N PRO A 94 16.36 -1.87 2.46
CA PRO A 94 17.45 -2.85 2.53
C PRO A 94 18.55 -2.68 1.48
N ALA A 95 18.22 -2.26 0.25
CA ALA A 95 19.22 -2.00 -0.79
C ALA A 95 19.97 -0.65 -0.60
N GLY A 96 19.44 0.25 0.24
CA GLY A 96 20.03 1.59 0.44
C GLY A 96 19.64 2.61 -0.62
N ASP A 97 18.75 2.24 -1.54
CA ASP A 97 18.11 3.09 -2.54
C ASP A 97 17.08 4.08 -1.98
N TRP A 98 16.76 3.97 -0.69
CA TRP A 98 16.01 4.99 0.02
C TRP A 98 16.74 5.46 1.27
N LEU A 99 16.79 6.76 1.46
CA LEU A 99 17.23 7.42 2.67
C LEU A 99 16.07 8.17 3.34
N ARG A 100 16.20 8.43 4.63
CA ARG A 100 15.28 9.28 5.40
C ARG A 100 16.04 10.23 6.32
N PHE A 101 15.52 11.44 6.49
CA PHE A 101 16.03 12.45 7.42
C PHE A 101 14.93 13.44 7.80
N ALA A 102 15.15 14.18 8.89
CA ALA A 102 14.21 15.19 9.35
C ALA A 102 14.93 16.53 9.51
N ILE A 103 14.38 17.59 8.92
CA ILE A 103 14.97 18.95 8.94
C ILE A 103 13.88 20.01 9.07
N PRO A 104 14.18 21.21 9.61
CA PRO A 104 13.25 22.33 9.60
C PRO A 104 12.87 22.76 8.18
N VAL A 105 11.65 23.29 8.00
CA VAL A 105 11.15 23.86 6.74
C VAL A 105 12.12 24.88 6.16
N SER A 106 12.68 25.76 6.99
CA SER A 106 13.68 26.75 6.57
C SER A 106 14.91 26.11 5.90
N LYS A 107 15.40 25.00 6.48
CA LYS A 107 16.53 24.25 5.91
C LYS A 107 16.13 23.48 4.65
N ALA A 108 14.92 22.95 4.59
CA ALA A 108 14.42 22.27 3.38
C ALA A 108 14.26 23.24 2.20
N ASN A 109 13.77 24.46 2.46
CA ASN A 109 13.67 25.54 1.47
C ASN A 109 15.04 25.89 0.87
N GLU A 110 16.06 26.01 1.72
CA GLU A 110 17.45 26.26 1.28
C GLU A 110 18.00 25.07 0.48
N LEU A 111 17.90 23.86 1.04
CA LEU A 111 18.46 22.63 0.47
C LEU A 111 17.91 22.33 -0.93
N LEU A 112 16.61 22.57 -1.12
CA LEU A 112 15.88 22.21 -2.34
C LEU A 112 15.55 23.41 -3.23
N GLY A 113 16.01 24.61 -2.87
CA GLY A 113 15.72 25.84 -3.64
C GLY A 113 14.22 26.04 -3.88
N THR A 114 13.42 25.97 -2.81
CA THR A 114 11.96 25.98 -2.86
C THR A 114 11.33 26.76 -1.70
N THR A 115 10.00 26.90 -1.72
CA THR A 115 9.21 27.41 -0.61
C THR A 115 8.10 26.41 -0.29
N PHE A 116 8.14 25.82 0.90
CA PHE A 116 7.02 25.04 1.43
C PHE A 116 5.90 25.94 1.95
N SER A 117 4.67 25.56 1.60
CA SER A 117 3.42 26.15 2.10
C SER A 117 2.58 25.09 2.82
N VAL A 118 1.65 25.55 3.66
CA VAL A 118 0.61 24.71 4.25
C VAL A 118 -0.60 24.68 3.33
N PHE A 119 -1.09 23.48 3.05
CA PHE A 119 -2.28 23.23 2.27
C PHE A 119 -3.33 22.54 3.12
N ASN A 120 -4.58 22.97 2.99
CA ASN A 120 -5.74 22.36 3.63
C ASN A 120 -6.47 21.46 2.63
N HIS A 121 -6.70 20.20 2.99
CA HIS A 121 -7.60 19.31 2.26
C HIS A 121 -9.04 19.66 2.64
N THR A 122 -9.73 20.37 1.74
CA THR A 122 -11.04 21.01 1.98
C THR A 122 -12.08 20.03 2.55
N PRO A 123 -12.24 18.80 2.02
CA PRO A 123 -13.24 17.85 2.55
C PRO A 123 -12.98 17.39 3.99
N SER A 124 -11.72 17.22 4.38
CA SER A 124 -11.35 16.63 5.69
C SER A 124 -10.91 17.65 6.75
N GLY A 125 -10.54 18.85 6.34
CA GLY A 125 -9.89 19.84 7.20
C GLY A 125 -8.43 19.53 7.57
N ARG A 126 -7.87 18.36 7.22
CA ARG A 126 -6.46 18.03 7.48
C ARG A 126 -5.52 18.93 6.68
N THR A 127 -4.37 19.25 7.26
CA THR A 127 -3.34 20.07 6.62
C THR A 127 -2.10 19.27 6.29
N VAL A 128 -1.39 19.66 5.23
CA VAL A 128 -0.10 19.09 4.81
C VAL A 128 0.86 20.20 4.41
N MET A 129 2.16 19.97 4.56
CA MET A 129 3.20 20.88 4.06
C MET A 129 3.73 20.36 2.73
N ARG A 130 3.64 21.17 1.67
CA ARG A 130 4.04 20.81 0.30
C ARG A 130 4.67 22.00 -0.42
N THR A 131 5.21 21.75 -1.59
CA THR A 131 5.64 22.77 -2.55
C THR A 131 5.17 22.38 -3.95
N LEU A 132 5.08 23.32 -4.89
CA LEU A 132 4.73 23.04 -6.28
C LEU A 132 5.94 22.82 -7.18
N ALA A 133 7.15 23.13 -6.72
CA ALA A 133 8.37 22.84 -7.47
C ALA A 133 9.55 22.77 -6.53
N TYR A 134 10.52 21.91 -6.83
CA TYR A 134 11.77 21.91 -6.09
C TYR A 134 12.95 21.60 -7.01
N SER A 135 14.14 21.92 -6.54
CA SER A 135 15.39 21.78 -7.27
C SER A 135 16.38 20.92 -6.48
N ILE A 136 17.34 20.36 -7.20
CA ILE A 136 18.51 19.69 -6.63
C ILE A 136 19.80 20.30 -7.22
N PRO A 137 20.95 20.12 -6.57
CA PRO A 137 22.25 20.40 -7.19
C PRO A 137 22.42 19.72 -8.56
N ALA A 138 23.10 20.39 -9.49
CA ALA A 138 23.18 19.93 -10.88
C ALA A 138 23.96 18.60 -11.02
N ASP A 139 24.93 18.41 -10.15
CA ASP A 139 25.74 17.21 -9.97
C ASP A 139 24.97 16.03 -9.36
N LEU A 140 23.79 16.24 -8.77
CA LEU A 140 22.91 15.15 -8.31
C LEU A 140 21.93 14.66 -9.38
N LYS A 141 21.92 15.26 -10.57
CA LYS A 141 21.10 14.78 -11.69
C LYS A 141 21.54 13.37 -12.08
N GLY A 142 20.60 12.42 -12.02
CA GLY A 142 20.88 11.00 -12.26
C GLY A 142 21.37 10.24 -11.02
N HIS A 143 21.35 10.87 -9.84
CA HIS A 143 21.61 10.22 -8.55
C HIS A 143 20.38 10.21 -7.63
N VAL A 144 19.50 11.22 -7.76
CA VAL A 144 18.24 11.34 -7.01
C VAL A 144 17.06 11.18 -7.96
N ASP A 145 16.13 10.30 -7.62
CA ASP A 145 14.87 10.14 -8.36
C ASP A 145 13.75 10.99 -7.73
N LEU A 146 13.65 11.00 -6.40
CA LEU A 146 12.53 11.62 -5.70
C LEU A 146 12.95 12.16 -4.33
N VAL A 147 12.49 13.37 -3.99
CA VAL A 147 12.43 13.88 -2.63
C VAL A 147 10.97 13.92 -2.21
N HIS A 148 10.59 13.19 -1.17
CA HIS A 148 9.18 13.07 -0.75
C HIS A 148 9.02 13.25 0.76
N PRO A 149 8.00 13.99 1.25
CA PRO A 149 7.01 14.72 0.48
C PRO A 149 7.50 16.08 -0.04
N THR A 150 7.16 16.40 -1.29
CA THR A 150 7.40 17.71 -1.92
C THR A 150 6.19 18.13 -2.74
N THR A 151 6.11 17.69 -3.99
CA THR A 151 5.07 18.02 -4.98
C THR A 151 3.88 17.08 -4.94
N THR A 152 3.95 15.97 -4.20
CA THR A 152 2.93 14.92 -4.17
C THR A 152 1.83 15.22 -3.17
N PHE A 153 0.58 15.31 -3.61
CA PHE A 153 -0.57 15.59 -2.75
C PHE A 153 -1.43 14.34 -2.60
N ILE A 154 -1.37 13.72 -1.43
CA ILE A 154 -2.14 12.51 -1.14
C ILE A 154 -3.36 12.90 -0.31
N GLN A 155 -4.54 12.52 -0.80
CA GLN A 155 -5.79 12.76 -0.08
C GLN A 155 -5.83 11.88 1.17
N PRO A 156 -6.32 12.39 2.32
CA PRO A 156 -6.59 11.59 3.51
C PRO A 156 -7.42 10.35 3.22
N LEU A 157 -6.84 9.18 3.48
CA LEU A 157 -7.58 7.92 3.50
C LEU A 157 -8.69 8.01 4.55
N GLN A 158 -9.89 7.57 4.17
CA GLN A 158 -11.04 7.53 5.07
C GLN A 158 -11.43 6.08 5.35
N ALA A 159 -11.71 5.80 6.62
CA ALA A 159 -12.38 4.57 6.99
C ALA A 159 -13.76 4.50 6.32
N PRO A 160 -14.22 3.31 5.91
CA PRO A 160 -15.55 3.14 5.33
C PRO A 160 -16.62 3.60 6.32
N LYS A 161 -17.65 4.30 5.81
CA LYS A 161 -18.83 4.65 6.62
C LYS A 161 -19.79 3.46 6.65
N LEU A 162 -20.19 3.04 7.86
CA LEU A 162 -21.24 2.03 8.04
C LEU A 162 -22.50 2.47 7.28
N THR A 163 -22.87 1.70 6.25
CA THR A 163 -24.12 1.89 5.52
C THR A 163 -24.98 0.65 5.72
N PHE A 164 -26.09 0.82 6.44
CA PHE A 164 -27.08 -0.24 6.61
C PHE A 164 -27.86 -0.41 5.30
N ILE A 165 -27.62 -1.51 4.60
CA ILE A 165 -28.43 -1.93 3.47
C ILE A 165 -29.52 -2.86 4.02
N PRO A 166 -30.82 -2.50 3.93
CA PRO A 166 -31.89 -3.39 4.36
C PRO A 166 -31.81 -4.72 3.61
N ARG A 167 -31.75 -5.83 4.36
CA ARG A 167 -31.76 -7.17 3.77
C ARG A 167 -33.10 -7.36 3.06
N LYS A 168 -33.10 -7.51 1.75
CA LYS A 168 -34.29 -8.01 1.05
C LYS A 168 -34.49 -9.46 1.48
N GLU A 169 -35.61 -9.75 2.15
CA GLU A 169 -36.03 -11.13 2.41
C GLU A 169 -36.17 -11.87 1.08
N VAL A 170 -35.31 -12.87 0.86
CA VAL A 170 -35.49 -13.81 -0.25
C VAL A 170 -36.08 -15.07 0.37
N GLN A 171 -37.28 -15.45 -0.05
CA GLN A 171 -37.87 -16.74 0.29
C GLN A 171 -36.95 -17.85 -0.22
N GLU A 172 -36.38 -18.63 0.70
CA GLU A 172 -35.64 -19.85 0.37
C GLU A 172 -36.59 -20.82 -0.37
N ARG A 173 -36.41 -20.96 -1.68
CA ARG A 173 -37.03 -22.07 -2.41
C ARG A 173 -36.14 -23.29 -2.26
N ALA A 174 -36.68 -24.33 -1.64
CA ALA A 174 -36.07 -25.66 -1.66
C ALA A 174 -35.97 -26.15 -3.11
N LEU A 175 -34.75 -26.33 -3.60
CA LEU A 175 -34.47 -26.96 -4.89
C LEU A 175 -33.59 -28.19 -4.66
N ASN A 176 -34.02 -29.32 -5.22
CA ASN A 176 -33.24 -30.55 -5.29
C ASN A 176 -32.06 -30.34 -6.24
N VAL A 177 -30.85 -30.32 -5.70
CA VAL A 177 -29.60 -30.15 -6.45
C VAL A 177 -28.87 -31.49 -6.49
N THR A 178 -28.80 -32.07 -7.68
CA THR A 178 -27.75 -33.04 -8.01
C THR A 178 -26.46 -32.24 -8.22
N SER A 179 -25.36 -32.73 -7.63
CA SER A 179 -24.01 -32.13 -7.45
C SER A 179 -23.63 -30.94 -8.36
N ASP A 180 -23.16 -29.85 -7.73
CA ASP A 180 -22.54 -28.61 -8.28
C ASP A 180 -23.39 -27.32 -8.31
N ALA A 181 -24.61 -27.27 -7.74
CA ALA A 181 -25.32 -25.97 -7.70
C ALA A 181 -24.87 -25.07 -6.54
N VAL A 182 -24.69 -23.78 -6.88
CA VAL A 182 -24.45 -22.68 -5.95
C VAL A 182 -25.64 -22.52 -4.99
N PRO A 183 -25.42 -22.32 -3.67
CA PRO A 183 -26.52 -22.10 -2.72
C PRO A 183 -27.38 -20.89 -3.12
N ALA A 184 -28.71 -21.04 -3.06
CA ALA A 184 -29.64 -19.96 -3.44
C ALA A 184 -29.46 -18.68 -2.59
N SER A 185 -29.01 -18.83 -1.34
CA SER A 185 -28.69 -17.72 -0.44
C SER A 185 -27.60 -16.80 -0.97
N CYS A 186 -26.74 -17.28 -1.87
CA CYS A 186 -25.67 -16.49 -2.48
C CYS A 186 -26.18 -15.34 -3.35
N GLN A 187 -27.45 -15.35 -3.74
CA GLN A 187 -28.07 -14.22 -4.44
C GLN A 187 -28.22 -12.97 -3.55
N SER A 188 -28.30 -13.14 -2.24
CA SER A 188 -28.57 -12.04 -1.30
C SER A 188 -27.49 -11.87 -0.24
N THR A 189 -26.71 -12.92 0.05
CA THR A 189 -25.62 -12.87 1.02
C THR A 189 -24.51 -13.77 0.55
N ILE A 190 -23.38 -13.16 0.18
CA ILE A 190 -22.15 -13.90 -0.11
C ILE A 190 -21.58 -14.38 1.22
N THR A 191 -21.19 -15.65 1.26
CA THR A 191 -20.53 -16.34 2.39
C THR A 191 -19.33 -17.12 1.85
N PRO A 192 -18.44 -17.67 2.69
CA PRO A 192 -17.37 -18.54 2.23
C PRO A 192 -17.84 -19.71 1.35
N ALA A 193 -18.93 -20.38 1.72
CA ALA A 193 -19.51 -21.47 0.94
C ALA A 193 -19.99 -21.00 -0.45
N CYS A 194 -20.49 -19.76 -0.56
CA CYS A 194 -20.84 -19.16 -1.84
C CYS A 194 -19.63 -19.01 -2.75
N LEU A 195 -18.53 -18.45 -2.22
CA LEU A 195 -17.31 -18.25 -2.99
C LEU A 195 -16.69 -19.59 -3.40
N GLN A 196 -16.71 -20.59 -2.51
CA GLN A 196 -16.24 -21.94 -2.81
C GLN A 196 -17.04 -22.58 -3.95
N ALA A 197 -18.38 -22.50 -3.91
CA ALA A 197 -19.23 -23.04 -4.96
C ALA A 197 -19.11 -22.27 -6.28
N LEU A 198 -19.09 -20.93 -6.24
CA LEU A 198 -19.05 -20.08 -7.44
C LEU A 198 -17.72 -20.19 -8.19
N TYR A 199 -16.60 -20.30 -7.46
CA TYR A 199 -15.26 -20.26 -8.04
C TYR A 199 -14.55 -21.61 -8.00
N GLY A 200 -15.22 -22.68 -7.58
CA GLY A 200 -14.63 -24.02 -7.46
C GLY A 200 -13.45 -24.08 -6.47
N ILE A 201 -13.47 -23.26 -5.42
CA ILE A 201 -12.40 -23.22 -4.42
C ILE A 201 -12.51 -24.48 -3.54
N PRO A 202 -11.44 -25.29 -3.42
CA PRO A 202 -11.48 -26.49 -2.60
C PRO A 202 -11.75 -26.17 -1.12
N THR A 203 -12.59 -26.99 -0.48
CA THR A 203 -12.79 -26.95 0.97
C THR A 203 -11.69 -27.68 1.74
N ALA A 204 -10.89 -28.49 1.05
CA ALA A 204 -9.79 -29.23 1.63
C ALA A 204 -8.76 -28.27 2.28
N PRO A 205 -8.33 -28.53 3.53
CA PRO A 205 -7.30 -27.73 4.17
C PRO A 205 -5.99 -27.73 3.39
N ALA A 206 -5.33 -26.57 3.35
CA ALA A 206 -3.97 -26.47 2.81
C ALA A 206 -3.02 -27.36 3.63
N GLN A 207 -2.13 -28.07 2.93
CA GLN A 207 -1.16 -28.99 3.55
C GLN A 207 0.26 -28.40 3.63
N VAL A 208 0.54 -27.35 2.85
CA VAL A 208 1.86 -26.72 2.76
C VAL A 208 1.99 -25.68 3.86
N SER A 209 2.68 -26.03 4.94
CA SER A 209 2.82 -25.16 6.13
C SER A 209 3.68 -23.92 5.92
N SER A 210 4.47 -23.88 4.84
CA SER A 210 5.28 -22.70 4.47
C SER A 210 4.47 -21.62 3.76
N ASN A 211 3.24 -21.90 3.32
CA ASN A 211 2.38 -20.92 2.68
C ASN A 211 1.78 -20.01 3.76
N THR A 212 1.86 -18.70 3.54
CA THR A 212 1.36 -17.70 4.49
C THR A 212 0.73 -16.54 3.74
N LEU A 213 -0.28 -15.94 4.38
CA LEU A 213 -1.04 -14.80 3.86
C LEU A 213 -0.83 -13.57 4.73
N GLY A 214 -0.73 -12.40 4.09
CA GLY A 214 -0.76 -11.09 4.72
C GLY A 214 -2.08 -10.38 4.41
N VAL A 215 -2.62 -9.68 5.39
CA VAL A 215 -3.74 -8.74 5.20
C VAL A 215 -3.33 -7.40 5.77
N ALA A 216 -3.21 -6.38 4.92
CA ALA A 216 -2.81 -5.05 5.36
C ALA A 216 -4.01 -4.27 5.90
N GLY A 217 -3.84 -3.64 7.07
CA GLY A 217 -4.79 -2.74 7.70
C GLY A 217 -4.19 -1.35 7.85
N PHE A 218 -4.92 -0.35 7.38
CA PHE A 218 -4.57 1.07 7.48
C PHE A 218 -5.74 1.84 8.11
N VAL A 219 -5.49 3.11 8.49
CA VAL A 219 -6.49 4.08 8.97
C VAL A 219 -7.36 3.57 10.13
N ASP A 220 -6.71 3.06 11.17
CA ASP A 220 -7.35 2.58 12.41
C ASP A 220 -8.50 1.58 12.16
N GLN A 221 -8.34 0.74 11.14
CA GLN A 221 -9.18 -0.43 10.94
C GLN A 221 -8.51 -1.61 11.64
N PHE A 222 -9.21 -2.19 12.61
CA PHE A 222 -8.68 -3.26 13.44
C PHE A 222 -9.42 -4.57 13.22
N ALA A 223 -8.67 -5.66 13.24
CA ALA A 223 -9.22 -7.01 13.10
C ALA A 223 -9.54 -7.61 14.46
N SER A 224 -10.75 -8.13 14.61
CA SER A 224 -11.33 -8.67 15.83
C SER A 224 -11.29 -10.19 15.84
N THR A 225 -10.61 -10.75 16.83
CA THR A 225 -10.56 -12.21 17.05
C THR A 225 -11.92 -12.76 17.50
N GLN A 226 -12.73 -11.95 18.18
CA GLN A 226 -14.08 -12.34 18.59
C GLN A 226 -15.01 -12.42 17.38
N ASP A 227 -14.96 -11.44 16.49
CA ASP A 227 -15.81 -11.42 15.29
C ASP A 227 -15.38 -12.49 14.31
N LEU A 228 -14.07 -12.78 14.18
CA LEU A 228 -13.59 -13.94 13.42
C LEU A 228 -14.13 -15.26 13.99
N ARG A 229 -14.09 -15.46 15.31
CA ARG A 229 -14.64 -16.68 15.94
C ARG A 229 -16.13 -16.84 15.60
N ALA A 230 -16.91 -15.78 15.80
CA ALA A 230 -18.35 -15.80 15.49
C ALA A 230 -18.59 -16.05 13.98
N PHE A 231 -17.79 -15.46 13.11
CA PHE A 231 -17.85 -15.70 11.67
C PHE A 231 -17.60 -17.19 11.33
N LEU A 232 -16.57 -17.81 11.90
CA LEU A 232 -16.25 -19.22 11.66
C LEU A 232 -17.33 -20.16 12.22
N GLU A 233 -17.88 -19.88 13.41
CA GLU A 233 -18.99 -20.67 13.98
C GLU A 233 -20.23 -20.67 13.09
N ASN A 234 -20.54 -19.53 12.46
CA ASN A 234 -21.73 -19.39 11.62
C ASN A 234 -21.51 -19.83 10.16
N PHE A 235 -20.32 -19.60 9.60
CA PHE A 235 -20.10 -19.73 8.16
C PHE A 235 -19.03 -20.75 7.74
N ARG A 236 -18.24 -21.28 8.68
CA ARG A 236 -17.27 -22.37 8.46
C ARG A 236 -17.29 -23.37 9.63
N PRO A 237 -18.43 -24.02 9.91
CA PRO A 237 -18.54 -24.99 11.01
C PRO A 237 -17.66 -26.25 10.81
N ASP A 238 -17.12 -26.43 9.61
CA ASP A 238 -16.13 -27.45 9.25
C ASP A 238 -14.69 -27.08 9.69
N MET A 239 -14.47 -25.87 10.19
CA MET A 239 -13.20 -25.40 10.75
C MET A 239 -13.29 -25.20 12.27
N PRO A 240 -12.17 -25.33 13.01
CA PRO A 240 -12.14 -24.92 14.41
C PRO A 240 -12.42 -23.42 14.53
N SER A 241 -13.44 -23.02 15.31
CA SER A 241 -13.73 -21.61 15.58
C SER A 241 -12.64 -20.89 16.37
N SER A 242 -11.68 -21.65 16.93
CA SER A 242 -10.46 -21.13 17.55
C SER A 242 -9.39 -20.71 16.53
N THR A 243 -9.60 -20.95 15.23
CA THR A 243 -8.66 -20.50 14.18
C THR A 243 -8.53 -18.98 14.22
N THR A 244 -7.30 -18.48 14.15
CA THR A 244 -6.99 -17.06 14.35
C THR A 244 -5.84 -16.62 13.45
N PHE A 245 -5.48 -15.34 13.55
CA PHE A 245 -4.41 -14.68 12.80
C PHE A 245 -3.34 -14.14 13.76
N LYS A 246 -2.14 -13.90 13.22
CA LYS A 246 -1.08 -13.14 13.90
C LYS A 246 -1.22 -11.65 13.62
N VAL A 247 -0.69 -10.82 14.50
CA VAL A 247 -0.61 -9.36 14.27
C VAL A 247 0.85 -8.97 14.11
N LEU A 248 1.14 -8.20 13.07
CA LEU A 248 2.40 -7.48 12.88
C LEU A 248 2.09 -5.98 12.95
N SER A 249 2.84 -5.25 13.76
CA SER A 249 2.71 -3.80 13.89
C SER A 249 3.81 -3.09 13.10
N ILE A 250 3.42 -2.06 12.34
CA ILE A 250 4.31 -1.13 11.64
C ILE A 250 3.96 0.28 12.11
N ASP A 251 4.96 1.12 12.36
CA ASP A 251 4.81 2.53 12.72
C ASP A 251 3.84 2.78 13.88
N GLY A 252 3.92 1.92 14.90
CA GLY A 252 3.06 1.99 16.09
C GLY A 252 1.64 1.49 15.88
N GLY A 253 1.36 0.77 14.78
CA GLY A 253 0.05 0.20 14.51
C GLY A 253 -0.46 -0.69 15.63
N GLU A 254 -1.72 -0.52 16.01
CA GLU A 254 -2.36 -1.26 17.10
C GLU A 254 -3.37 -2.29 16.57
N ASN A 255 -3.88 -3.16 17.43
CA ASN A 255 -5.03 -4.00 17.10
C ASN A 255 -5.92 -4.20 18.34
N PRO A 256 -6.49 -3.11 18.90
CA PRO A 256 -7.31 -3.19 20.10
C PRO A 256 -8.49 -4.14 19.86
N GLN A 257 -8.66 -5.12 20.74
CA GLN A 257 -9.72 -6.14 20.64
C GLN A 257 -11.05 -5.68 21.26
N GLN A 258 -11.28 -4.37 21.35
CA GLN A 258 -12.54 -3.83 21.83
C GLN A 258 -13.54 -3.82 20.68
N SER A 259 -14.74 -4.36 20.89
CA SER A 259 -15.76 -4.48 19.84
C SER A 259 -16.16 -3.15 19.21
N SER A 260 -16.08 -2.04 19.95
CA SER A 260 -16.36 -0.70 19.44
C SER A 260 -15.27 -0.13 18.52
N GLN A 261 -14.10 -0.76 18.48
CA GLN A 261 -12.95 -0.35 17.67
C GLN A 261 -12.73 -1.29 16.47
N ALA A 262 -13.47 -2.39 16.40
CA ALA A 262 -13.41 -3.30 15.27
C ALA A 262 -13.72 -2.56 13.96
N GLY A 263 -12.84 -2.72 12.97
CA GLY A 263 -12.93 -2.03 11.69
C GLY A 263 -13.64 -2.90 10.66
N ILE A 264 -14.65 -2.36 9.99
CA ILE A 264 -15.43 -3.08 8.95
C ILE A 264 -14.50 -3.71 7.90
N ASN A 265 -13.54 -2.93 7.39
CA ASN A 265 -12.66 -3.40 6.32
C ASN A 265 -11.67 -4.44 6.85
N ALA A 266 -11.00 -4.16 7.96
CA ALA A 266 -10.02 -5.08 8.54
C ALA A 266 -10.66 -6.41 8.96
N ASP A 267 -11.83 -6.38 9.59
CA ASP A 267 -12.60 -7.56 9.96
C ASP A 267 -13.04 -8.36 8.74
N GLN A 268 -13.68 -7.70 7.76
CA GLN A 268 -14.13 -8.39 6.55
C GLN A 268 -12.97 -9.05 5.83
N ASN A 269 -11.86 -8.33 5.64
CA ASN A 269 -10.67 -8.85 4.98
C ASN A 269 -10.14 -10.09 5.71
N ILE A 270 -10.02 -10.05 7.04
CA ILE A 270 -9.53 -11.18 7.84
C ILE A 270 -10.51 -12.36 7.83
N GLN A 271 -11.80 -12.11 8.05
CA GLN A 271 -12.85 -13.13 8.06
C GLN A 271 -12.90 -13.90 6.76
N TYR A 272 -12.87 -13.22 5.61
CA TYR A 272 -12.88 -13.87 4.32
C TYR A 272 -11.53 -14.50 3.95
N THR A 273 -10.41 -13.91 4.34
CA THR A 273 -9.09 -14.51 4.10
C THR A 273 -8.96 -15.83 4.86
N VAL A 274 -9.19 -15.83 6.17
CA VAL A 274 -9.11 -17.03 7.02
C VAL A 274 -10.21 -18.02 6.66
N GLY A 275 -11.42 -17.53 6.39
CA GLY A 275 -12.60 -18.33 6.06
C GLY A 275 -12.59 -18.94 4.67
N ILE A 276 -11.71 -18.53 3.76
CA ILE A 276 -11.53 -19.17 2.45
C ILE A 276 -10.25 -20.01 2.41
N ALA A 277 -9.13 -19.46 2.89
CA ALA A 277 -7.83 -20.12 2.88
C ALA A 277 -7.66 -21.05 4.10
N THR A 278 -8.40 -22.16 4.09
CA THR A 278 -8.42 -23.13 5.18
C THR A 278 -7.01 -23.64 5.50
N ASN A 279 -6.60 -23.54 6.77
CA ASN A 279 -5.28 -23.96 7.29
C ASN A 279 -4.07 -23.24 6.69
N VAL A 280 -4.25 -22.00 6.20
CA VAL A 280 -3.14 -21.13 5.79
C VAL A 280 -2.88 -20.07 6.87
N PRO A 281 -1.69 -20.06 7.51
CA PRO A 281 -1.33 -19.05 8.48
C PRO A 281 -1.49 -17.63 7.91
N THR A 282 -2.29 -16.81 8.60
CA THR A 282 -2.60 -15.44 8.19
C THR A 282 -2.03 -14.44 9.20
N THR A 283 -1.42 -13.37 8.68
CA THR A 283 -0.91 -12.24 9.47
C THR A 283 -1.66 -10.97 9.09
N PHE A 284 -2.34 -10.36 10.06
CA PHE A 284 -2.84 -9.00 9.95
C PHE A 284 -1.70 -8.02 10.19
N VAL A 285 -1.40 -7.18 9.21
CA VAL A 285 -0.35 -6.16 9.29
C VAL A 285 -1.03 -4.83 9.58
N SER A 286 -0.97 -4.40 10.84
CA SER A 286 -1.54 -3.13 11.28
C SER A 286 -0.51 -2.01 11.09
N VAL A 287 -0.84 -1.04 10.25
CA VAL A 287 0.00 0.11 9.92
C VAL A 287 -0.54 1.33 10.65
N GLY A 288 0.29 1.89 11.54
CA GLY A 288 -0.06 3.06 12.35
C GLY A 288 0.20 4.40 11.66
N ASP A 289 -0.13 5.46 12.39
CA ASP A 289 -0.06 6.84 11.90
C ASP A 289 1.31 7.53 12.09
N ASP A 290 2.28 6.91 12.78
CA ASP A 290 3.66 7.44 12.87
C ASP A 290 4.47 7.16 11.59
N ASN A 291 3.81 7.26 10.43
CA ASN A 291 4.45 7.16 9.14
C ASN A 291 5.33 8.40 8.88
N PHE A 292 6.41 8.20 8.11
CA PHE A 292 7.43 9.22 7.97
C PHE A 292 7.08 10.33 6.96
N ASP A 293 6.11 10.13 6.08
CA ASP A 293 6.02 10.91 4.83
C ASP A 293 4.61 11.38 4.45
N ASN A 294 3.62 11.15 5.30
CA ASN A 294 2.20 11.40 5.03
C ASN A 294 1.69 10.63 3.79
N ALA A 295 2.26 9.47 3.49
CA ALA A 295 1.75 8.50 2.51
C ALA A 295 0.98 7.33 3.19
N PHE A 296 0.40 7.60 4.36
CA PHE A 296 -0.43 6.65 5.12
C PHE A 296 0.26 5.30 5.38
N GLY A 297 1.59 5.33 5.53
CA GLY A 297 2.39 4.13 5.77
C GLY A 297 2.48 3.17 4.59
N PHE A 298 2.00 3.50 3.38
CA PHE A 298 2.15 2.64 2.20
C PHE A 298 3.63 2.36 1.88
N VAL A 299 4.47 3.40 1.97
CA VAL A 299 5.92 3.28 1.75
C VAL A 299 6.57 2.44 2.84
N ASP A 300 6.20 2.65 4.11
CA ASP A 300 6.73 1.91 5.25
C ASP A 300 6.30 0.43 5.25
N PHE A 301 5.04 0.16 4.92
CA PHE A 301 4.49 -1.18 4.78
C PHE A 301 5.31 -2.04 3.80
N ILE A 302 5.57 -1.49 2.61
CA ILE A 302 6.34 -2.19 1.58
C ILE A 302 7.80 -2.36 1.97
N LYS A 303 8.41 -1.34 2.57
CA LYS A 303 9.79 -1.43 3.07
C LYS A 303 9.94 -2.44 4.20
N ALA A 304 8.94 -2.58 5.07
CA ALA A 304 8.91 -3.62 6.08
C ALA A 304 8.85 -5.02 5.45
N ALA A 305 8.00 -5.20 4.42
CA ALA A 305 7.95 -6.45 3.66
C ALA A 305 9.27 -6.77 2.95
N MET A 306 9.92 -5.76 2.34
CA MET A 306 11.23 -5.91 1.71
C MET A 306 12.32 -6.28 2.73
N SER A 307 12.24 -5.73 3.94
CA SER A 307 13.19 -6.00 5.02
C SER A 307 13.01 -7.37 5.65
N CYS A 308 11.84 -7.99 5.50
CA CYS A 308 11.58 -9.35 5.97
C CYS A 308 12.26 -10.39 5.08
N ASP A 309 12.92 -11.37 5.69
CA ASP A 309 13.56 -12.47 4.95
C ASP A 309 12.51 -13.42 4.34
N THR A 310 11.43 -13.67 5.09
CA THR A 310 10.31 -14.53 4.69
C THR A 310 8.97 -13.80 4.86
N PRO A 311 8.67 -12.79 4.03
CA PRO A 311 7.37 -12.13 4.04
C PRO A 311 6.27 -13.09 3.58
N PRO A 312 4.98 -12.78 3.84
CA PRO A 312 3.88 -13.56 3.29
C PRO A 312 3.93 -13.65 1.77
N GLN A 313 3.67 -14.84 1.22
CA GLN A 313 3.75 -15.07 -0.23
C GLN A 313 2.62 -14.39 -0.99
N VAL A 314 1.48 -14.17 -0.34
CA VAL A 314 0.37 -13.37 -0.89
C VAL A 314 -0.06 -12.36 0.15
N VAL A 315 -0.17 -11.10 -0.26
CA VAL A 315 -0.61 -10.00 0.58
C VAL A 315 -1.86 -9.39 -0.06
N SER A 316 -2.96 -9.45 0.67
CA SER A 316 -4.20 -8.76 0.32
C SER A 316 -4.22 -7.36 0.92
N ILE A 317 -4.48 -6.37 0.09
CA ILE A 317 -4.55 -4.95 0.45
C ILE A 317 -5.89 -4.45 -0.08
N SER A 318 -6.73 -3.89 0.79
CA SER A 318 -8.05 -3.35 0.42
C SER A 318 -8.08 -1.82 0.50
N TYR A 319 -6.99 -1.18 0.10
CA TYR A 319 -6.82 0.28 0.16
C TYR A 319 -6.17 0.78 -1.14
N GLY A 320 -6.71 1.86 -1.70
CA GLY A 320 -6.06 2.68 -2.71
C GLY A 320 -5.51 3.95 -2.05
N LEU A 321 -4.37 4.44 -2.53
CA LEU A 321 -3.67 5.59 -1.96
C LEU A 321 -4.22 6.93 -2.46
N ALA A 322 -4.41 7.05 -3.77
CA ALA A 322 -4.86 8.28 -4.43
C ALA A 322 -5.36 7.98 -5.85
N ASN A 323 -5.94 8.99 -6.52
CA ASN A 323 -6.02 8.95 -7.98
C ASN A 323 -4.63 9.12 -8.58
N GLU A 324 -4.36 8.48 -9.71
CA GLU A 324 -3.06 8.56 -10.40
C GLU A 324 -2.62 10.00 -10.68
N ASN A 325 -3.55 10.87 -11.10
CA ASN A 325 -3.27 12.28 -11.43
C ASN A 325 -2.98 13.17 -10.22
N ASP A 326 -3.27 12.71 -9.00
CA ASP A 326 -2.94 13.41 -7.76
C ASP A 326 -1.48 13.14 -7.33
N LEU A 327 -0.83 12.15 -7.94
CA LEU A 327 0.53 11.72 -7.60
C LEU A 327 1.54 12.16 -8.67
N ASP A 328 2.79 12.40 -8.24
CA ASP A 328 3.87 12.67 -9.19
C ASP A 328 4.37 11.39 -9.85
N VAL A 329 4.81 11.49 -11.10
CA VAL A 329 5.30 10.33 -11.88
C VAL A 329 6.45 9.63 -11.16
N ASN A 330 7.40 10.38 -10.58
CA ASN A 330 8.52 9.76 -9.86
C ASN A 330 8.07 9.09 -8.57
N PHE A 331 7.07 9.63 -7.86
CA PHE A 331 6.49 8.97 -6.68
C PHE A 331 5.84 7.63 -7.06
N GLN A 332 5.02 7.63 -8.12
CA GLN A 332 4.36 6.43 -8.62
C GLN A 332 5.38 5.39 -9.10
N THR A 333 6.34 5.81 -9.92
CA THR A 333 7.39 4.94 -10.45
C THR A 333 8.20 4.30 -9.32
N ASN A 334 8.64 5.09 -8.34
CA ASN A 334 9.43 4.57 -7.23
C ASN A 334 8.63 3.61 -6.34
N LEU A 335 7.33 3.83 -6.16
CA LEU A 335 6.48 2.90 -5.41
C LEU A 335 6.21 1.62 -6.22
N CYS A 336 5.94 1.70 -7.52
CA CYS A 336 5.84 0.51 -8.38
C CYS A 336 7.16 -0.26 -8.46
N ASN A 337 8.31 0.41 -8.47
CA ASN A 337 9.63 -0.25 -8.43
C ASN A 337 9.85 -1.03 -7.13
N MET A 338 9.27 -0.59 -6.01
CA MET A 338 9.29 -1.39 -4.76
C MET A 338 8.35 -2.60 -4.85
N TYR A 339 7.21 -2.50 -5.52
CA TYR A 339 6.34 -3.66 -5.79
C TYR A 339 7.03 -4.68 -6.70
N ALA A 340 7.68 -4.23 -7.77
CA ALA A 340 8.46 -5.08 -8.67
C ALA A 340 9.57 -5.86 -7.94
N GLN A 341 10.22 -5.23 -6.95
CA GLN A 341 11.19 -5.90 -6.08
C GLN A 341 10.58 -7.04 -5.26
N LEU A 342 9.37 -6.85 -4.73
CA LEU A 342 8.64 -7.91 -4.01
C LEU A 342 8.16 -9.01 -4.98
N GLY A 343 7.65 -8.64 -6.15
CA GLY A 343 7.27 -9.58 -7.21
C GLY A 343 8.44 -10.46 -7.65
N ALA A 344 9.64 -9.88 -7.79
CA ALA A 344 10.85 -10.63 -8.17
C ALA A 344 11.22 -11.70 -7.12
N ARG A 345 10.85 -11.46 -5.85
CA ARG A 345 10.97 -12.41 -4.73
C ARG A 345 9.80 -13.42 -4.64
N GLY A 346 8.86 -13.40 -5.60
CA GLY A 346 7.72 -14.32 -5.63
C GLY A 346 6.57 -13.94 -4.71
N ILE A 347 6.47 -12.67 -4.34
CA ILE A 347 5.39 -12.17 -3.48
C ILE A 347 4.28 -11.59 -4.36
N SER A 348 3.06 -12.10 -4.19
CA SER A 348 1.88 -11.59 -4.85
C SER A 348 1.23 -10.49 -4.02
N LEU A 349 1.18 -9.26 -4.55
CA LEU A 349 0.46 -8.15 -3.94
C LEU A 349 -0.88 -7.98 -4.66
N LEU A 350 -1.99 -8.01 -3.93
CA LEU A 350 -3.33 -7.86 -4.47
C LEU A 350 -3.92 -6.55 -3.97
N PHE A 351 -4.20 -5.62 -4.89
CA PHE A 351 -4.82 -4.33 -4.62
C PHE A 351 -6.26 -4.30 -5.16
N PRO A 352 -7.15 -3.49 -4.56
CA PRO A 352 -8.50 -3.35 -5.07
C PRO A 352 -8.50 -2.39 -6.26
N SER A 353 -9.33 -2.62 -7.26
CA SER A 353 -9.51 -1.66 -8.36
C SER A 353 -10.20 -0.35 -7.92
N GLY A 354 -10.82 -0.35 -6.74
CA GLY A 354 -11.60 0.77 -6.20
C GLY A 354 -13.11 0.59 -6.37
N ASP A 355 -13.88 1.33 -5.57
CA ASP A 355 -15.33 1.14 -5.40
C ASP A 355 -16.20 2.17 -6.13
N SER A 356 -15.61 3.18 -6.77
CA SER A 356 -16.36 4.25 -7.45
C SER A 356 -16.32 4.15 -8.98
N GLY A 357 -15.98 2.97 -9.52
CA GLY A 357 -15.87 2.76 -10.96
C GLY A 357 -14.87 3.73 -11.61
N VAL A 358 -15.27 4.35 -12.73
CA VAL A 358 -14.41 5.26 -13.50
C VAL A 358 -14.16 6.62 -12.83
N ALA A 359 -14.82 6.90 -11.72
CA ALA A 359 -14.67 8.16 -10.97
C ALA A 359 -13.50 8.14 -9.96
N GLY A 360 -12.74 7.04 -9.88
CA GLY A 360 -11.58 6.93 -9.01
C GLY A 360 -11.94 7.04 -7.53
N ILE A 361 -11.24 7.88 -6.77
CA ILE A 361 -11.45 8.10 -5.32
C ILE A 361 -12.41 9.28 -5.07
N ASP A 362 -13.18 9.73 -6.07
CA ASP A 362 -14.16 10.81 -5.89
C ASP A 362 -15.38 10.36 -5.05
N ASP A 363 -15.48 10.87 -3.82
CA ASP A 363 -16.59 10.62 -2.89
C ASP A 363 -17.90 11.31 -3.31
N THR A 364 -17.87 12.22 -4.30
CA THR A 364 -19.11 12.90 -4.72
C THR A 364 -20.07 11.99 -5.46
N ARG A 365 -19.60 10.84 -5.99
CA ARG A 365 -20.32 9.95 -6.93
C ARG A 365 -21.00 10.71 -8.06
N SER A 366 -20.59 11.96 -8.28
CA SER A 366 -21.14 12.81 -9.31
C SER A 366 -20.39 12.43 -10.55
N CYS A 367 -21.01 11.68 -11.46
CA CYS A 367 -20.44 11.32 -12.76
C CYS A 367 -20.32 12.56 -13.67
N THR A 368 -19.74 13.63 -13.15
CA THR A 368 -19.66 14.97 -13.74
C THR A 368 -18.31 15.22 -14.40
N SER A 369 -17.28 14.46 -14.02
CA SER A 369 -16.00 14.42 -14.74
C SER A 369 -16.17 13.77 -16.12
N THR A 370 -15.52 14.34 -17.13
CA THR A 370 -15.42 13.78 -18.48
C THR A 370 -14.23 12.85 -18.67
N ALA A 371 -13.30 12.81 -17.70
CA ALA A 371 -12.13 11.95 -17.71
C ALA A 371 -12.26 10.81 -16.69
N PHE A 372 -11.76 9.62 -17.05
CA PHE A 372 -11.64 8.49 -16.13
C PHE A 372 -10.45 8.71 -15.19
N LEU A 373 -10.64 8.36 -13.92
CA LEU A 373 -9.65 8.54 -12.86
C LEU A 373 -9.20 7.17 -12.35
N PRO A 374 -8.07 6.63 -12.83
CA PRO A 374 -7.54 5.38 -12.32
C PRO A 374 -7.06 5.54 -10.88
N SER A 375 -7.30 4.52 -10.07
CA SER A 375 -6.82 4.43 -8.69
C SER A 375 -5.41 3.85 -8.65
N PHE A 376 -4.59 4.39 -7.74
CA PHE A 376 -3.24 3.94 -7.49
C PHE A 376 -3.17 3.29 -6.10
N PRO A 377 -2.44 2.17 -5.90
CA PRO A 377 -1.48 1.54 -6.80
C PRO A 377 -2.03 0.40 -7.67
N ALA A 378 -3.35 0.25 -7.81
CA ALA A 378 -3.96 -0.83 -8.59
C ALA A 378 -3.55 -0.85 -10.08
N ASN A 379 -3.05 0.28 -10.59
CA ASN A 379 -2.54 0.47 -11.95
C ASN A 379 -1.01 0.31 -12.07
N CYS A 380 -0.28 -0.07 -11.01
CA CYS A 380 1.12 -0.44 -11.16
C CYS A 380 1.25 -1.68 -12.07
N PRO A 381 2.11 -1.65 -13.11
CA PRO A 381 2.17 -2.72 -14.10
C PRO A 381 2.96 -3.96 -13.66
N LEU A 382 3.76 -3.86 -12.59
CA LEU A 382 4.75 -4.85 -12.14
C LEU A 382 4.61 -5.17 -10.65
#